data_AF-A0A2M7P9N8-F1
#
_entry.id   AF-A0A2M7P9N8-F1
#
_cell.length_a   1.000
_cell.length_b   1.000
_cell.length_c   1.000
_cell.angle_alpha   90.00
_cell.angle_beta   90.00
_cell.angle_gamma   90.00
#
_symmetry.space_group_name_H-M   'P 1'
#
loop_
_entity.id
_entity.type
_entity.pdbx_description
1 polymer ?
#
loop_
_entity_poly.entity_id
_entity_poly.type
_entity_poly.pdbx_seq_one_letter_code
_entity_poly.pdbx_strand_id
1 'polypeptide(L)'
;MTFVQEESDMEKIKFPQGKNVNTSYDKETDVLYVSFGEPSASETLDSGDQLLIRFDPESGEITGFTILNFSEFGQEIEELIAARAAA
;
A
#
# COMPACT_ATOMS: atom_id res chain seq x y z
N MET A 1 -23.19 29.98 -9.89
CA MET A 1 -23.35 29.33 -8.58
C MET A 1 -23.59 27.86 -8.83
N THR A 2 -22.53 27.04 -8.85
CA THR A 2 -22.63 25.59 -8.65
C THR A 2 -21.35 25.19 -7.95
N PHE A 3 -21.42 25.12 -6.62
CA PHE A 3 -20.45 24.42 -5.81
C PHE A 3 -20.70 22.93 -6.04
N VAL A 4 -19.76 22.25 -6.69
CA VAL A 4 -19.71 20.79 -6.65
C VAL A 4 -18.73 20.46 -5.53
N GLN A 5 -19.28 20.35 -4.34
CA GLN A 5 -18.59 19.84 -3.17
C GLN A 5 -19.08 18.40 -2.99
N GLU A 6 -18.33 17.45 -3.55
CA GLU A 6 -18.35 16.04 -3.15
C GLU A 6 -16.93 15.46 -3.30
N GLU A 7 -15.97 16.10 -2.63
CA GLU A 7 -14.76 15.43 -2.14
C GLU A 7 -14.96 15.14 -0.64
N SER A 8 -16.08 14.52 -0.32
CA SER A 8 -16.49 14.20 1.04
C SER A 8 -16.00 12.81 1.40
N ASP A 9 -15.01 12.79 2.31
CA ASP A 9 -14.83 11.76 3.34
C ASP A 9 -14.26 10.41 2.92
N MET A 10 -13.24 10.38 2.06
CA MET A 10 -12.19 9.37 2.22
C MET A 10 -11.02 10.07 2.88
N GLU A 11 -10.95 10.00 4.21
CA GLU A 11 -9.85 10.55 5.00
C GLU A 11 -8.53 10.26 4.28
N LYS A 12 -7.81 11.33 3.93
CA LYS A 12 -6.56 11.25 3.18
C LYS A 12 -5.65 10.24 3.86
N ILE A 13 -5.52 9.04 3.27
CA ILE A 13 -4.60 8.03 3.78
C ILE A 13 -3.19 8.66 3.78
N LYS A 14 -2.58 8.75 4.96
CA LYS A 14 -1.29 9.41 5.19
C LYS A 14 -0.18 8.36 5.15
N PHE A 15 0.91 8.69 4.45
CA PHE A 15 2.10 7.86 4.51
C PHE A 15 2.87 8.09 5.81
N PRO A 16 3.33 7.02 6.49
CA PRO A 16 4.11 7.14 7.71
C PRO A 16 5.43 7.85 7.44
N GLN A 17 5.78 8.80 8.30
CA GLN A 17 7.04 9.56 8.22
C GLN A 17 7.91 9.23 9.43
N GLY A 18 9.20 8.96 9.20
CA GLY A 18 10.17 8.72 10.28
C GLY A 18 9.98 7.41 11.06
N LYS A 19 9.21 6.45 10.54
CA LYS A 19 9.02 5.13 11.13
C LYS A 19 10.01 4.11 10.55
N ASN A 20 10.43 3.16 11.37
CA ASN A 20 11.19 2.00 10.90
C ASN A 20 10.33 1.14 9.97
N VAL A 21 10.92 0.67 8.88
CA VAL A 21 10.26 -0.24 7.94
C VAL A 21 10.72 -1.66 8.25
N ASN A 22 9.77 -2.56 8.49
CA ASN A 22 10.04 -3.98 8.64
C ASN A 22 9.38 -4.75 7.49
N THR A 23 10.13 -5.65 6.87
CA THR A 23 9.69 -6.45 5.72
C THR A 23 9.89 -7.92 6.01
N SER A 24 8.86 -8.74 5.78
CA SER A 24 8.93 -10.19 5.90
C SER A 24 8.36 -10.80 4.64
N TYR A 25 9.19 -11.54 3.90
CA TYR A 25 8.78 -12.24 2.70
C TYR A 25 8.55 -13.72 3.00
N ASP A 26 7.33 -14.19 2.76
CA ASP A 26 6.96 -15.59 2.85
C ASP A 26 7.07 -16.24 1.47
N LYS A 27 8.08 -17.11 1.31
CA LYS A 27 8.36 -17.81 0.05
C LYS A 27 7.38 -18.92 -0.27
N GLU A 28 6.69 -19.47 0.74
CA GLU A 28 5.77 -20.59 0.53
C GLU A 28 4.45 -20.08 -0.06
N THR A 29 4.03 -18.89 0.36
CA THR A 29 2.78 -18.26 -0.08
C THR A 29 2.98 -17.14 -1.10
N ASP A 30 4.23 -16.77 -1.41
CA ASP A 30 4.59 -15.64 -2.28
C ASP A 30 3.97 -14.31 -1.83
N VAL A 31 4.05 -14.04 -0.52
CA VAL A 31 3.47 -12.84 0.10
C VAL A 31 4.56 -12.02 0.78
N LEU A 32 4.62 -10.73 0.45
CA LEU A 32 5.46 -9.75 1.14
C LEU A 32 4.64 -8.94 2.13
N TYR A 33 5.00 -9.03 3.41
CA TYR A 33 4.46 -8.19 4.48
C TYR A 33 5.39 -7.01 4.73
N VAL A 34 4.86 -5.79 4.65
CA VAL A 34 5.53 -4.55 5.01
C VAL A 34 4.79 -3.94 6.20
N SER A 35 5.53 -3.54 7.23
CA SER A 35 4.98 -2.88 8.41
C SER A 35 5.81 -1.66 8.77
N PHE A 36 5.15 -0.60 9.24
CA PHE A 36 5.78 0.67 9.60
C PHE A 36 5.63 0.94 11.10
N GLY A 37 6.75 1.06 11.80
CA GLY A 37 6.77 1.30 13.24
C GLY A 37 6.30 0.09 14.03
N GLU A 38 5.58 0.33 15.11
CA GLU A 38 5.11 -0.71 16.03
C GLU A 38 3.80 -1.36 15.58
N PRO A 39 3.57 -2.64 15.91
CA PRO A 39 2.30 -3.31 15.66
C PRO A 39 1.15 -2.53 16.32
N SER A 40 0.20 -2.08 15.51
CA SER A 40 -0.95 -1.28 15.94
C SER A 40 -2.23 -1.82 15.30
N ALA A 41 -3.37 -1.53 15.94
CA ALA A 41 -4.67 -1.84 15.37
C ALA A 41 -4.80 -1.11 14.02
N SER A 42 -5.20 -1.83 12.99
CA SER A 42 -5.33 -1.27 11.64
C SER A 42 -6.48 -1.94 10.91
N GLU A 43 -7.09 -1.15 10.04
CA GLU A 43 -8.04 -1.62 9.04
C GLU A 43 -7.32 -1.93 7.74
N THR A 44 -7.85 -2.89 7.00
CA THR A 44 -7.28 -3.33 5.73
C THR A 44 -8.18 -2.85 4.60
N LEU A 45 -7.61 -2.06 3.69
CA LEU A 45 -8.21 -1.69 2.42
C LEU A 45 -7.64 -2.59 1.33
N ASP A 46 -8.53 -3.32 0.66
CA ASP A 46 -8.18 -4.12 -0.51
C ASP A 46 -8.19 -3.24 -1.75
N SER A 47 -7.02 -3.08 -2.39
CA SER A 47 -6.89 -2.32 -3.63
C SER A 47 -7.31 -3.11 -4.88
N GLY A 48 -7.69 -4.39 -4.74
CA GLY A 48 -8.10 -5.29 -5.82
C GLY A 48 -6.95 -5.93 -6.59
N ASP A 49 -5.89 -5.18 -6.85
CA ASP A 49 -4.71 -5.62 -7.63
C ASP A 49 -3.59 -6.12 -6.71
N GLN A 50 -3.88 -7.15 -5.91
CA GLN A 50 -2.87 -7.90 -5.14
C GLN A 50 -2.17 -7.10 -4.01
N LEU A 51 -2.59 -5.85 -3.79
CA LEU A 51 -2.10 -5.00 -2.71
C LEU A 51 -3.19 -4.78 -1.66
N LEU A 52 -2.90 -5.21 -0.43
CA LEU A 52 -3.69 -4.87 0.74
C LEU A 52 -2.97 -3.75 1.51
N ILE A 53 -3.67 -2.65 1.73
CA ILE A 53 -3.16 -1.48 2.45
C ILE A 53 -3.71 -1.53 3.87
N ARG A 54 -2.85 -1.52 4.87
CA ARG A 54 -3.24 -1.42 6.27
C ARG A 54 -3.05 0.00 6.75
N PHE A 55 -4.07 0.57 7.36
CA PHE A 55 -4.04 1.93 7.90
C PHE A 55 -4.76 2.00 9.24
N ASP A 56 -4.37 2.97 10.05
CA ASP A 56 -5.03 3.29 11.30
C ASP A 56 -6.24 4.18 10.98
N PRO A 57 -7.48 3.75 11.27
CA PRO A 57 -8.68 4.49 10.89
C PRO A 57 -8.91 5.77 11.70
N GLU A 58 -8.25 5.93 12.86
CA GLU A 58 -8.40 7.14 13.69
C GLU A 58 -7.49 8.29 13.20
N SER A 59 -6.29 7.96 12.71
CA SER A 59 -5.28 8.91 12.24
C SER A 59 -5.20 9.00 10.72
N GLY A 60 -5.72 7.99 10.01
CA GLY A 60 -5.60 7.78 8.59
C GLY A 60 -4.20 7.35 8.14
N GLU A 61 -3.28 7.00 9.06
CA GLU A 61 -1.89 6.69 8.71
C GLU A 61 -1.70 5.23 8.28
N ILE A 62 -0.95 4.99 7.20
CA ILE A 62 -0.61 3.64 6.76
C ILE A 62 0.31 2.98 7.78
N THR A 63 -0.13 1.83 8.30
CA THR A 63 0.63 0.99 9.24
C THR A 63 1.36 -0.15 8.52
N GLY A 64 0.97 -0.49 7.29
CA GLY A 64 1.66 -1.50 6.50
C GLY A 64 1.02 -1.82 5.16
N PHE A 65 1.67 -2.72 4.43
CA PHE A 65 1.18 -3.29 3.18
C PHE A 65 1.31 -4.81 3.22
N THR A 66 0.42 -5.49 2.52
CA THR A 66 0.59 -6.90 2.16
C THR A 66 0.50 -6.99 0.65
N ILE A 67 1.59 -7.41 0.03
CA ILE A 67 1.67 -7.61 -1.42
C ILE A 67 1.57 -9.11 -1.66
N LEU A 68 0.51 -9.52 -2.33
CA LEU A 68 0.27 -10.88 -2.80
C LEU A 68 0.99 -11.08 -4.13
N ASN A 69 1.36 -12.32 -4.46
CA ASN A 69 2.12 -12.68 -5.67
C ASN A 69 3.35 -11.77 -5.88
N PHE A 70 4.13 -11.55 -4.82
CA PHE A 70 5.21 -10.57 -4.86
C PHE A 70 6.25 -10.85 -5.96
N SER A 71 6.45 -12.13 -6.31
CA SER A 71 7.34 -12.54 -7.39
C SER A 71 6.88 -12.08 -8.79
N GLU A 72 5.58 -11.90 -9.00
CA GLU A 72 4.99 -11.37 -10.24
C GLU A 72 4.95 -9.84 -10.21
N PHE A 73 4.63 -9.26 -9.05
CA PHE A 73 4.57 -7.81 -8.84
C PHE A 73 5.87 -7.08 -9.27
N GLY A 74 7.03 -7.68 -9.01
CA GLY A 74 8.32 -7.13 -9.43
C GLY A 74 8.51 -7.11 -10.96
N GLN A 75 8.00 -8.13 -11.66
CA GLN A 75 8.16 -8.26 -13.11
C GLN A 75 7.31 -7.22 -13.85
N GLU A 76 6.07 -6.99 -13.39
CA GLU A 76 5.19 -5.98 -13.98
C GLU A 76 5.78 -4.56 -13.88
N ILE A 77 6.43 -4.24 -12.75
CA ILE A 77 7.10 -2.94 -12.57
C ILE A 77 8.31 -2.81 -13.49
N GLU A 78 9.13 -3.86 -13.61
CA GLU A 78 10.27 -3.86 -14.53
C GLU A 78 9.83 -3.69 -15.99
N GLU A 79 8.76 -4.36 -16.41
CA GLU A 79 8.18 -4.20 -17.75
C GLU A 79 7.65 -2.79 -17.99
N LEU A 80 6.97 -2.18 -17.01
CA LEU A 80 6.50 -0.79 -17.10
C LEU A 80 7.66 0.22 -17.18
N ILE A 81 8.73 0.02 -16.43
CA ILE A 81 9.92 0.87 -16.48
C ILE A 81 10.63 0.72 -17.83
N ALA A 82 10.80 -0.51 -18.32
CA ALA A 82 11.40 -0.78 -19.62
C ALA A 82 10.58 -0.16 -20.76
N ALA A 83 9.26 -0.27 -20.72
CA ALA A 83 8.36 0.33 -21.71
C ALA A 83 8.44 1.86 -21.75
N ARG A 84 8.66 2.51 -20.59
CA ARG A 84 8.84 3.97 -20.52
C ARG A 84 10.25 4.45 -20.85
N ALA A 85 11.27 3.61 -20.69
CA ALA A 85 12.64 3.96 -21.07
C ALA A 85 12.89 3.87 -22.59
N ALA A 86 12.04 3.16 -23.32
CA ALA A 86 12.09 3.00 -24.77
C ALA A 86 11.24 4.01 -25.56
N ALA A 87 10.54 4.94 -24.88
CA ALA A 87 9.71 6.00 -25.47
C ALA A 87 10.38 7.38 -25.34
#